data_AF-A0A0P4UQH2-F1
#
_entry.id   AF-A0A0P4UQH2-F1
#
_cell.length_a   1.000
_cell.length_b   1.000
_cell.length_c   1.000
_cell.angle_alpha   90.00
_cell.angle_beta   90.00
_cell.angle_gamma   90.00
#
_symmetry.space_group_name_H-M   'P 1'
#
loop_
_entity.id
_entity.type
_entity.pdbx_description
1 polymer ?
#
loop_
_entity_poly.entity_id
_entity_poly.type
_entity_poly.pdbx_seq_one_letter_code
_entity_poly.pdbx_strand_id
1 'polypeptide(L)'
;MIILEDVQNAARLVESLLGNDYAQAEQALLQYAECLGQLHAQTIGKAAEFEEMFKAIAPNVKPIRDTVNIHKHQLMLESLGICTENRWLHDLEAINETINHPGEYLAYIHADACPDNVLDTGAGLRLIDFETGHFGHALIDAAYGRMMFPSCWCANRLPHAVVQQMEDTHRAVLIQRCPVAADDRRFEIALVKACGFWLLYTLTRHLESALRKDLNWGTSTIRQRILARLEAFITTSQEFNQLPGLRNTSSQLLDLLRHRWSDVPDLPLYPAFQDLPV
;
A
#
# COMPACT_ATOMS: atom_id res chain seq x y z
N MET A 1 -7.11 -18.28 -20.61
CA MET A 1 -8.56 -18.08 -20.44
C MET A 1 -8.97 -18.86 -19.21
N ILE A 2 -9.54 -18.19 -18.21
CA ILE A 2 -10.10 -18.81 -17.01
C ILE A 2 -11.61 -18.55 -17.06
N ILE A 3 -12.42 -19.54 -16.75
CA ILE A 3 -13.88 -19.39 -16.61
C ILE A 3 -14.16 -19.28 -15.11
N LEU A 4 -14.80 -18.20 -14.70
CA LEU A 4 -15.07 -17.88 -13.30
C LEU A 4 -16.57 -17.71 -13.06
N GLU A 5 -16.96 -17.80 -11.79
CA GLU A 5 -18.30 -17.42 -11.33
C GLU A 5 -18.57 -15.95 -11.64
N ASP A 6 -19.78 -15.64 -12.11
CA ASP A 6 -20.30 -14.27 -12.20
C ASP A 6 -20.90 -13.87 -10.85
N VAL A 7 -20.23 -12.96 -10.14
CA VAL A 7 -20.68 -12.47 -8.82
C VAL A 7 -21.75 -11.40 -9.04
N GLN A 8 -22.97 -11.86 -9.32
CA GLN A 8 -24.10 -10.99 -9.68
C GLN A 8 -24.52 -10.06 -8.53
N ASN A 9 -25.00 -8.86 -8.91
CA ASN A 9 -25.57 -7.86 -8.00
C ASN A 9 -24.62 -7.37 -6.89
N ALA A 10 -23.30 -7.49 -7.08
CA ALA A 10 -22.34 -6.95 -6.14
C ALA A 10 -22.02 -5.48 -6.43
N ALA A 11 -22.05 -4.65 -5.40
CA ALA A 11 -21.49 -3.30 -5.46
C ALA A 11 -19.95 -3.38 -5.45
N ARG A 12 -19.26 -2.36 -5.96
CA ARG A 12 -17.80 -2.29 -5.83
C ARG A 12 -17.41 -1.37 -4.69
N LEU A 13 -16.37 -1.71 -3.92
CA LEU A 13 -15.90 -0.85 -2.84
C LEU A 13 -15.56 0.57 -3.34
N VAL A 14 -15.03 0.69 -4.56
CA VAL A 14 -14.75 2.00 -5.19
C VAL A 14 -15.99 2.89 -5.33
N GLU A 15 -17.19 2.31 -5.50
CA GLU A 15 -18.44 3.06 -5.63
C GLU A 15 -18.79 3.76 -4.32
N SER A 16 -18.58 3.11 -3.17
CA SER A 16 -18.75 3.73 -1.85
C SER A 16 -17.80 4.90 -1.65
N LEU A 17 -16.54 4.79 -2.09
CA LEU A 17 -15.53 5.85 -1.93
C LEU A 17 -15.78 7.06 -2.85
N LEU A 18 -16.29 6.81 -4.06
CA LEU A 18 -16.62 7.85 -5.04
C LEU A 18 -18.03 8.42 -4.86
N GLY A 19 -18.82 7.85 -3.94
CA GLY A 19 -20.11 8.37 -3.51
C GLY A 19 -19.98 9.60 -2.60
N ASN A 20 -21.05 9.91 -1.87
CA ASN A 20 -21.16 11.10 -1.02
C ASN A 20 -21.64 10.77 0.40
N ASP A 21 -21.52 9.52 0.82
CA ASP A 21 -21.93 9.05 2.14
C ASP A 21 -20.69 8.66 2.97
N TYR A 22 -20.33 9.52 3.92
CA TYR A 22 -19.20 9.31 4.82
C TYR A 22 -19.32 7.98 5.58
N ALA A 23 -20.48 7.71 6.18
CA ALA A 23 -20.67 6.56 7.07
C ALA A 23 -20.65 5.25 6.26
N GLN A 24 -21.25 5.25 5.07
CA GLN A 24 -21.19 4.10 4.17
C GLN A 24 -19.75 3.81 3.73
N ALA A 25 -18.99 4.86 3.35
CA ALA A 25 -17.62 4.71 2.89
C ALA A 25 -16.68 4.24 4.02
N GLU A 26 -16.81 4.81 5.22
CA GLU A 26 -16.06 4.39 6.40
C GLU A 26 -16.34 2.91 6.72
N GLN A 27 -17.61 2.52 6.82
CA GLN A 27 -17.99 1.13 7.10
C GLN A 27 -17.45 0.15 6.05
N ALA A 28 -17.51 0.52 4.77
CA ALA A 28 -17.01 -0.32 3.69
C ALA A 28 -15.48 -0.51 3.76
N LEU A 29 -14.74 0.55 4.16
CA LEU A 29 -13.29 0.46 4.38
C LEU A 29 -12.91 -0.42 5.58
N LEU A 30 -13.71 -0.40 6.65
CA LEU A 30 -13.49 -1.28 7.80
C LEU A 30 -13.76 -2.74 7.45
N GLN A 31 -14.84 -3.03 6.72
CA GLN A 31 -15.11 -4.38 6.20
C GLN A 31 -14.01 -4.86 5.25
N TYR A 32 -13.47 -3.96 4.42
CA TYR A 32 -12.32 -4.25 3.56
C TYR A 32 -11.07 -4.59 4.35
N ALA A 33 -10.75 -3.80 5.38
CA ALA A 33 -9.61 -4.07 6.25
C ALA A 33 -9.76 -5.39 7.01
N GLU A 34 -10.98 -5.71 7.47
CA GLU A 34 -11.30 -7.00 8.08
C GLU A 34 -11.09 -8.16 7.07
N CYS A 35 -11.59 -8.01 5.84
CA CYS A 35 -11.46 -9.01 4.78
C CYS A 35 -9.99 -9.31 4.44
N LEU A 36 -9.14 -8.28 4.31
CA LEU A 36 -7.69 -8.45 4.16
C LEU A 36 -7.07 -9.12 5.38
N GLY A 37 -7.48 -8.73 6.59
CA GLY A 37 -7.04 -9.36 7.83
C GLY A 37 -7.36 -10.86 7.85
N GLN A 38 -8.55 -11.24 7.39
CA GLN A 38 -8.99 -12.63 7.30
C GLN A 38 -8.18 -13.41 6.26
N LEU A 39 -7.97 -12.85 5.05
CA LEU A 39 -7.12 -13.45 4.02
C LEU A 39 -5.72 -13.76 4.57
N HIS A 40 -5.10 -12.78 5.22
CA HIS A 40 -3.74 -12.95 5.74
C HIS A 40 -3.71 -13.97 6.89
N ALA A 41 -4.62 -13.84 7.87
CA ALA A 41 -4.65 -14.74 9.02
C ALA A 41 -4.88 -16.21 8.60
N GLN A 42 -5.78 -16.45 7.65
CA GLN A 42 -6.10 -17.80 7.16
C GLN A 42 -4.97 -18.42 6.34
N THR A 43 -4.08 -17.62 5.76
CA THR A 43 -2.99 -18.08 4.89
C THR A 43 -1.64 -18.17 5.60
N ILE A 44 -1.50 -17.63 6.82
CA ILE A 44 -0.31 -17.84 7.65
C ILE A 44 -0.07 -19.35 7.86
N GLY A 45 1.17 -19.77 7.60
CA GLY A 45 1.60 -21.17 7.68
C GLY A 45 1.27 -22.00 6.43
N LYS A 46 0.75 -21.39 5.36
CA LYS A 46 0.39 -22.07 4.10
C LYS A 46 1.40 -21.88 2.97
N ALA A 47 2.49 -21.14 3.19
CA ALA A 47 3.46 -20.82 2.15
C ALA A 47 4.10 -22.06 1.49
N ALA A 48 4.51 -23.06 2.28
CA ALA A 48 5.12 -24.28 1.76
C ALA A 48 4.14 -25.09 0.89
N GLU A 49 2.89 -25.24 1.36
CA GLU A 49 1.82 -25.93 0.62
C GLU A 49 1.54 -25.22 -0.71
N PHE A 50 1.46 -23.89 -0.71
CA PHE A 50 1.31 -23.10 -1.92
C PHE A 50 2.50 -23.26 -2.87
N GLU A 51 3.73 -23.20 -2.37
CA GLU A 51 4.92 -23.36 -3.21
C GLU A 51 4.98 -24.73 -3.89
N GLU A 52 4.58 -25.79 -3.20
CA GLU A 52 4.49 -27.14 -3.78
C GLU A 52 3.46 -27.19 -4.91
N MET A 53 2.24 -26.67 -4.66
CA MET A 53 1.20 -26.59 -5.69
C MET A 53 1.63 -25.72 -6.88
N PHE A 54 2.22 -24.56 -6.62
CA PHE A 54 2.67 -23.62 -7.64
C PHE A 54 3.76 -24.24 -8.52
N LYS A 55 4.76 -24.90 -7.93
CA LYS A 55 5.82 -25.61 -8.68
C LYS A 55 5.24 -26.75 -9.53
N ALA A 56 4.22 -27.44 -9.07
CA ALA A 56 3.57 -28.52 -9.83
C ALA A 56 2.79 -28.00 -11.05
N ILE A 57 2.06 -26.87 -10.90
CA ILE A 57 1.23 -26.29 -11.95
C ILE A 57 2.07 -25.48 -12.96
N ALA A 58 3.06 -24.75 -12.46
CA ALA A 58 3.84 -23.77 -13.24
C ALA A 58 5.36 -23.94 -13.00
N PRO A 59 5.96 -25.10 -13.34
CA PRO A 59 7.34 -25.44 -12.98
C PRO A 59 8.41 -24.49 -13.55
N ASN A 60 8.08 -23.77 -14.63
CA ASN A 60 8.99 -22.83 -15.29
C ASN A 60 8.73 -21.36 -14.94
N VAL A 61 7.72 -21.09 -14.11
CA VAL A 61 7.39 -19.73 -13.67
C VAL A 61 8.06 -19.48 -12.33
N LYS A 62 8.76 -18.35 -12.23
CA LYS A 62 9.34 -17.92 -10.95
C LYS A 62 8.26 -17.24 -10.10
N PRO A 63 8.14 -17.55 -8.81
CA PRO A 63 7.27 -16.80 -7.91
C PRO A 63 7.59 -15.31 -7.93
N ILE A 64 6.55 -14.49 -7.81
CA ILE A 64 6.69 -13.04 -7.59
C ILE A 64 7.41 -12.82 -6.27
N ARG A 65 8.30 -11.82 -6.24
CA ARG A 65 8.97 -11.35 -5.03
C ARG A 65 9.00 -9.83 -5.04
N ASP A 66 8.58 -9.25 -3.93
CA ASP A 66 8.74 -7.83 -3.67
C ASP A 66 10.23 -7.50 -3.50
N THR A 67 10.72 -6.53 -4.27
CA THR A 67 12.13 -6.13 -4.21
C THR A 67 12.29 -4.61 -4.25
N VAL A 68 13.26 -4.11 -3.50
CA VAL A 68 13.68 -2.72 -3.54
C VAL A 68 14.97 -2.63 -4.36
N ASN A 69 14.95 -1.93 -5.49
CA ASN A 69 16.17 -1.68 -6.26
C ASN A 69 16.90 -0.45 -5.71
N ILE A 70 17.68 -0.66 -4.64
CA ILE A 70 18.42 0.40 -3.93
C ILE A 70 19.29 1.22 -4.88
N HIS A 71 20.05 0.56 -5.76
CA HIS A 71 20.92 1.25 -6.71
C HIS A 71 20.15 2.15 -7.68
N LYS A 72 19.00 1.68 -8.19
CA LYS A 72 18.13 2.50 -9.05
C LYS A 72 17.63 3.74 -8.31
N HIS A 73 17.23 3.60 -7.04
CA HIS A 73 16.81 4.74 -6.24
C HIS A 73 17.94 5.74 -5.99
N GLN A 74 19.14 5.25 -5.71
CA GLN A 74 20.32 6.09 -5.54
C GLN A 74 20.60 6.92 -6.80
N LEU A 75 20.71 6.27 -7.97
CA LEU A 75 20.95 6.96 -9.24
C LEU A 75 19.85 7.99 -9.55
N MET A 76 18.60 7.66 -9.26
CA MET A 76 17.47 8.56 -9.45
C MET A 76 17.59 9.83 -8.58
N LEU A 77 17.93 9.68 -7.29
CA LEU A 77 18.10 10.81 -6.37
C LEU A 77 19.33 11.66 -6.72
N GLU A 78 20.45 11.02 -7.06
CA GLU A 78 21.67 11.69 -7.48
C GLU A 78 21.46 12.51 -8.77
N SER A 79 20.66 12.00 -9.72
CA SER A 79 20.27 12.72 -10.93
C SER A 79 19.45 13.99 -10.66
N LEU A 80 18.84 14.08 -9.47
CA LEU A 80 18.11 15.25 -8.98
C LEU A 80 18.95 16.16 -8.09
N GLY A 81 20.22 15.82 -7.86
CA GLY A 81 21.14 16.56 -6.99
C GLY A 81 20.94 16.26 -5.50
N ILE A 82 20.25 15.17 -5.15
CA ILE A 82 20.03 14.75 -3.76
C ILE A 82 21.06 13.68 -3.40
N CYS A 83 21.91 13.96 -2.40
CA CYS A 83 22.90 13.01 -1.90
C CYS A 83 22.25 11.95 -1.01
N THR A 84 22.54 10.68 -1.28
CA THR A 84 22.11 9.56 -0.44
C THR A 84 23.16 9.24 0.63
N GLU A 85 22.86 9.59 1.88
CA GLU A 85 23.75 9.33 3.02
C GLU A 85 23.70 7.85 3.48
N ASN A 86 24.68 7.42 4.29
CA ASN A 86 24.72 6.07 4.86
C ASN A 86 23.44 5.69 5.64
N ARG A 87 22.79 6.67 6.28
CA ARG A 87 21.52 6.44 7.00
C ARG A 87 20.37 6.11 6.05
N TRP A 88 20.34 6.72 4.86
CA TRP A 88 19.37 6.39 3.83
C TRP A 88 19.56 4.96 3.34
N LEU A 89 20.82 4.55 3.09
CA LEU A 89 21.12 3.19 2.65
C LEU A 89 20.68 2.15 3.69
N HIS A 90 21.02 2.37 4.96
CA HIS A 90 20.61 1.50 6.06
C HIS A 90 19.09 1.34 6.16
N ASP A 91 18.33 2.42 5.95
CA ASP A 91 16.86 2.35 5.98
C ASP A 91 16.29 1.55 4.80
N LEU A 92 16.86 1.69 3.60
CA LEU A 92 16.44 0.90 2.44
C LEU A 92 16.77 -0.57 2.60
N GLU A 93 17.95 -0.89 3.14
CA GLU A 93 18.33 -2.26 3.51
C GLU A 93 17.36 -2.84 4.54
N ALA A 94 16.98 -2.05 5.55
CA ALA A 94 16.03 -2.46 6.58
C ALA A 94 14.60 -2.69 6.05
N ILE A 95 14.15 -1.91 5.05
CA ILE A 95 12.90 -2.18 4.32
C ILE A 95 13.05 -3.48 3.53
N ASN A 96 14.10 -3.59 2.71
CA ASN A 96 14.30 -4.74 1.83
C ASN A 96 14.38 -6.05 2.63
N GLU A 97 15.06 -6.05 3.79
CA GLU A 97 15.13 -7.18 4.69
C GLU A 97 13.73 -7.59 5.21
N THR A 98 12.94 -6.64 5.71
CA THR A 98 11.61 -6.95 6.24
C THR A 98 10.64 -7.46 5.18
N ILE A 99 10.72 -6.91 3.97
CA ILE A 99 9.85 -7.32 2.87
C ILE A 99 10.24 -8.71 2.32
N ASN A 100 11.53 -9.01 2.19
CA ASN A 100 12.00 -10.32 1.70
C ASN A 100 12.01 -11.41 2.78
N HIS A 101 12.04 -11.04 4.06
CA HIS A 101 12.07 -11.95 5.19
C HIS A 101 10.95 -11.62 6.18
N PRO A 102 9.67 -11.81 5.78
CA PRO A 102 8.51 -11.39 6.57
C PRO A 102 8.31 -12.20 7.86
N GLY A 103 8.97 -13.35 8.01
CA GLY A 103 8.91 -14.18 9.21
C GLY A 103 7.46 -14.55 9.56
N GLU A 104 7.03 -14.19 10.76
CA GLU A 104 5.69 -14.48 11.28
C GLU A 104 4.57 -13.72 10.54
N TYR A 105 4.90 -12.68 9.79
CA TYR A 105 3.97 -11.93 8.93
C TYR A 105 3.83 -12.53 7.53
N LEU A 106 4.48 -13.66 7.24
CA LEU A 106 4.39 -14.34 5.94
C LEU A 106 2.97 -14.89 5.72
N ALA A 107 2.23 -14.23 4.83
CA ALA A 107 0.88 -14.57 4.45
C ALA A 107 0.69 -14.42 2.94
N TYR A 108 -0.40 -14.93 2.39
CA TYR A 108 -0.76 -14.64 1.01
C TYR A 108 -1.34 -13.23 0.94
N ILE A 109 -0.65 -12.35 0.21
CA ILE A 109 -1.09 -10.97 -0.05
C ILE A 109 -1.69 -10.89 -1.45
N HIS A 110 -2.63 -9.97 -1.61
CA HIS A 110 -3.20 -9.60 -2.89
C HIS A 110 -2.22 -8.76 -3.71
N ALA A 111 -1.47 -7.84 -3.08
CA ALA A 111 -0.48 -6.94 -3.71
C ALA A 111 -1.04 -6.03 -4.83
N ASP A 112 -2.35 -6.02 -5.04
CA ASP A 112 -3.11 -5.05 -5.84
C ASP A 112 -4.56 -4.94 -5.31
N ALA A 113 -4.70 -4.80 -3.99
CA ALA A 113 -5.97 -4.80 -3.27
C ALA A 113 -6.78 -3.50 -3.49
N CYS A 114 -6.88 -3.04 -4.73
CA CYS A 114 -7.56 -1.81 -5.08
C CYS A 114 -9.07 -1.86 -4.81
N PRO A 115 -9.72 -0.73 -4.48
CA PRO A 115 -11.16 -0.72 -4.21
C PRO A 115 -12.05 -1.24 -5.35
N ASP A 116 -11.58 -1.22 -6.60
CA ASP A 116 -12.29 -1.81 -7.74
C ASP A 116 -12.15 -3.33 -7.85
N ASN A 117 -11.15 -3.92 -7.18
CA ASN A 117 -10.92 -5.36 -7.05
C ASN A 117 -11.65 -5.99 -5.85
N VAL A 118 -12.61 -5.25 -5.27
CA VAL A 118 -13.39 -5.68 -4.10
C VAL A 118 -14.86 -5.57 -4.41
N LEU A 119 -15.54 -6.71 -4.41
CA LEU A 119 -16.97 -6.83 -4.64
C LEU A 119 -17.68 -7.01 -3.30
N ASP A 120 -18.69 -6.18 -3.02
CA ASP A 120 -19.58 -6.31 -1.88
C ASP A 120 -20.87 -7.01 -2.30
N THR A 121 -21.09 -8.22 -1.78
CA THR A 121 -22.26 -9.05 -2.07
C THR A 121 -23.41 -8.84 -1.07
N GLY A 122 -23.24 -7.95 -0.09
CA GLY A 122 -24.15 -7.77 1.06
C GLY A 122 -24.03 -8.87 2.13
N ALA A 123 -23.57 -10.07 1.77
CA ALA A 123 -23.22 -11.14 2.72
C ALA A 123 -21.75 -11.09 3.17
N GLY A 124 -20.92 -10.37 2.43
CA GLY A 124 -19.49 -10.23 2.67
C GLY A 124 -18.74 -9.77 1.42
N LEU A 125 -17.48 -9.40 1.62
CA LEU A 125 -16.61 -8.95 0.54
C LEU A 125 -15.95 -10.13 -0.19
N ARG A 126 -15.79 -9.98 -1.50
CA ARG A 126 -15.08 -10.90 -2.39
C ARG A 126 -13.94 -10.13 -3.06
N LEU A 127 -12.72 -10.54 -2.76
CA LEU A 127 -11.52 -10.09 -3.45
C LEU A 127 -11.42 -10.81 -4.80
N ILE A 128 -11.08 -10.08 -5.86
CA ILE A 128 -10.88 -10.59 -7.21
C ILE A 128 -9.55 -10.09 -7.76
N ASP A 129 -9.10 -10.65 -8.89
CA ASP A 129 -7.89 -10.18 -9.59
C ASP A 129 -6.57 -10.38 -8.82
N PHE A 130 -6.33 -11.62 -8.37
CA PHE A 130 -5.09 -12.03 -7.70
C PHE A 130 -3.87 -12.18 -8.65
N GLU A 131 -3.81 -11.45 -9.77
CA GLU A 131 -2.74 -11.63 -10.76
C GLU A 131 -1.35 -11.22 -10.25
N THR A 132 -1.31 -10.32 -9.26
CA THR A 132 -0.11 -9.91 -8.51
C THR A 132 0.03 -10.65 -7.18
N GLY A 133 -0.95 -11.49 -6.83
CA GLY A 133 -1.04 -12.16 -5.53
C GLY A 133 0.06 -13.19 -5.31
N HIS A 134 0.70 -13.12 -4.14
CA HIS A 134 1.79 -14.01 -3.77
C HIS A 134 1.99 -14.06 -2.26
N PHE A 135 2.83 -14.98 -1.78
CA PHE A 135 3.24 -14.98 -0.37
C PHE A 135 4.24 -13.84 -0.11
N GLY A 136 3.89 -12.93 0.80
CA GLY A 136 4.65 -11.74 1.12
C GLY A 136 4.38 -11.25 2.55
N HIS A 137 4.84 -10.04 2.86
CA HIS A 137 4.62 -9.43 4.17
C HIS A 137 3.17 -8.92 4.29
N ALA A 138 2.36 -9.46 5.22
CA ALA A 138 0.94 -9.13 5.38
C ALA A 138 0.63 -7.62 5.45
N LEU A 139 1.53 -6.82 6.02
CA LEU A 139 1.32 -5.36 6.12
C LEU A 139 1.53 -4.59 4.81
N ILE A 140 1.98 -5.23 3.72
CA ILE A 140 1.98 -4.62 2.39
C ILE A 140 0.56 -4.21 2.01
N ASP A 141 -0.40 -5.13 2.13
CA ASP A 141 -1.81 -4.83 1.83
C ASP A 141 -2.45 -3.95 2.93
N ALA A 142 -2.08 -4.16 4.20
CA ALA A 142 -2.60 -3.33 5.30
C ALA A 142 -2.24 -1.83 5.14
N ALA A 143 -1.10 -1.52 4.51
CA ALA A 143 -0.64 -0.15 4.30
C ALA A 143 -1.39 0.60 3.17
N TYR A 144 -2.34 -0.02 2.47
CA TYR A 144 -3.01 0.59 1.31
C TYR A 144 -3.72 1.89 1.67
N GLY A 145 -4.51 1.91 2.75
CA GLY A 145 -5.23 3.11 3.18
C GLY A 145 -4.27 4.27 3.47
N ARG A 146 -3.21 3.99 4.25
CA ARG A 146 -2.17 4.96 4.60
C ARG A 146 -1.39 5.49 3.40
N MET A 147 -1.19 4.65 2.39
CA MET A 147 -0.46 5.01 1.17
C MET A 147 -1.38 5.36 -0.01
N MET A 148 -2.66 5.67 0.28
CA MET A 148 -3.66 6.11 -0.69
C MET A 148 -3.78 5.16 -1.88
N PHE A 149 -3.97 3.88 -1.59
CA PHE A 149 -4.24 2.82 -2.58
C PHE A 149 -3.19 2.84 -3.71
N PRO A 150 -1.93 2.45 -3.41
CA PRO A 150 -0.75 2.87 -4.16
C PRO A 150 -0.72 2.42 -5.63
N SER A 151 -1.39 1.32 -5.95
CA SER A 151 -1.50 0.74 -7.30
C SER A 151 -2.78 1.15 -8.06
N CYS A 152 -3.68 1.93 -7.44
CA CYS A 152 -5.06 2.05 -7.89
C CYS A 152 -5.33 3.32 -8.68
N TRP A 153 -6.12 3.22 -9.75
CA TRP A 153 -6.49 4.39 -10.56
C TRP A 153 -7.35 5.40 -9.77
N CYS A 154 -8.04 4.99 -8.72
CA CYS A 154 -8.95 5.85 -7.95
C CYS A 154 -8.29 6.52 -6.73
N ALA A 155 -6.95 6.56 -6.63
CA ALA A 155 -6.26 7.08 -5.45
C ALA A 155 -6.66 8.53 -5.09
N ASN A 156 -7.09 8.68 -3.84
CA ASN A 156 -7.33 9.94 -3.13
C ASN A 156 -6.93 9.77 -1.65
N ARG A 157 -6.90 10.88 -0.91
CA ARG A 157 -6.67 10.84 0.54
C ARG A 157 -7.87 10.29 1.29
N LEU A 158 -7.57 9.68 2.44
CA LEU A 158 -8.54 9.31 3.46
C LEU A 158 -8.34 10.19 4.70
N PRO A 159 -9.39 10.44 5.50
CA PRO A 159 -9.22 10.99 6.84
C PRO A 159 -8.29 10.10 7.66
N HIS A 160 -7.38 10.71 8.43
CA HIS A 160 -6.41 9.97 9.24
C HIS A 160 -7.06 8.99 10.23
N ALA A 161 -8.17 9.41 10.86
CA ALA A 161 -8.91 8.56 11.78
C ALA A 161 -9.44 7.28 11.11
N VAL A 162 -9.94 7.38 9.87
CA VAL A 162 -10.42 6.22 9.09
C VAL A 162 -9.25 5.29 8.78
N VAL A 163 -8.09 5.82 8.38
CA VAL A 163 -6.88 5.02 8.15
C VAL A 163 -6.46 4.25 9.40
N GLN A 164 -6.45 4.90 10.57
CA GLN A 164 -6.12 4.24 11.84
C GLN A 164 -7.14 3.14 12.18
N GLN A 165 -8.43 3.39 12.00
CA GLN A 165 -9.46 2.37 12.23
C GLN A 165 -9.32 1.18 11.28
N MET A 166 -8.95 1.39 10.01
CA MET A 166 -8.65 0.30 9.07
C MET A 166 -7.47 -0.54 9.57
N GLU A 167 -6.39 0.10 10.02
CA GLU A 167 -5.20 -0.57 10.55
C GLU A 167 -5.52 -1.39 11.81
N ASP A 168 -6.27 -0.81 12.75
CA ASP A 168 -6.71 -1.48 13.96
C ASP A 168 -7.63 -2.68 13.65
N THR A 169 -8.55 -2.52 12.69
CA THR A 169 -9.48 -3.58 12.26
C THR A 169 -8.73 -4.74 11.63
N HIS A 170 -7.80 -4.45 10.71
CA HIS A 170 -6.92 -5.46 10.11
C HIS A 170 -6.10 -6.20 11.16
N ARG A 171 -5.46 -5.43 12.05
CA ARG A 171 -4.59 -5.93 13.12
C ARG A 171 -5.33 -6.84 14.08
N ALA A 172 -6.57 -6.49 14.47
CA ALA A 172 -7.39 -7.27 15.39
C ALA A 172 -7.68 -8.69 14.85
N VAL A 173 -7.87 -8.84 13.53
CA VAL A 173 -8.02 -10.15 12.89
C VAL A 173 -6.68 -10.87 12.80
N LEU A 174 -5.64 -10.15 12.33
CA LEU A 174 -4.32 -10.72 12.09
C LEU A 174 -3.71 -11.36 13.36
N ILE A 175 -3.86 -10.73 14.53
CA ILE A 175 -3.29 -11.18 15.81
C ILE A 175 -3.68 -12.62 16.16
N GLN A 176 -4.84 -13.10 15.71
CA GLN A 176 -5.32 -14.46 15.97
C GLN A 176 -4.37 -15.53 15.40
N ARG A 177 -3.62 -15.19 14.34
CA ARG A 177 -2.70 -16.10 13.63
C ARG A 177 -1.26 -15.57 13.57
N CYS A 178 -1.06 -14.29 13.89
CA CYS A 178 0.23 -13.64 14.05
C CYS A 178 0.30 -12.92 15.41
N PRO A 179 0.51 -13.64 16.53
CA PRO A 179 0.44 -13.05 17.88
C PRO A 179 1.42 -11.88 18.08
N VAL A 180 2.51 -11.86 17.32
CA VAL A 180 3.51 -10.80 17.38
C VAL A 180 3.05 -9.46 16.83
N ALA A 181 1.95 -9.45 16.08
CA ALA A 181 1.26 -8.22 15.70
C ALA A 181 0.59 -7.54 16.91
N ALA A 182 0.43 -8.21 18.05
CA ALA A 182 -0.12 -7.60 19.27
C ALA A 182 0.88 -6.66 19.97
N ASP A 183 2.17 -6.76 19.65
CA ASP A 183 3.18 -5.81 20.12
C ASP A 183 3.14 -4.55 19.25
N ASP A 184 2.74 -3.43 19.86
CA ASP A 184 2.59 -2.13 19.18
C ASP A 184 3.87 -1.75 18.45
N ARG A 185 5.01 -1.88 19.12
CA ARG A 185 6.28 -1.46 18.55
C ARG A 185 6.66 -2.29 17.34
N ARG A 186 6.45 -3.61 17.39
CA ARG A 186 6.72 -4.50 16.25
C ARG A 186 5.79 -4.21 15.08
N PHE A 187 4.50 -3.98 15.35
CA PHE A 187 3.51 -3.64 14.33
C PHE A 187 3.84 -2.32 13.64
N GLU A 188 4.10 -1.25 14.41
CA GLU A 188 4.46 0.07 13.90
C GLU A 188 5.72 0.04 13.03
N ILE A 189 6.78 -0.65 13.48
CA ILE A 189 8.02 -0.80 12.70
C ILE A 189 7.72 -1.47 11.35
N ALA A 190 6.93 -2.53 11.36
CA ALA A 190 6.60 -3.27 10.14
C ALA A 190 5.68 -2.45 9.21
N LEU A 191 4.72 -1.70 9.76
CA LEU A 191 3.83 -0.81 9.01
C LEU A 191 4.61 0.32 8.33
N VAL A 192 5.54 0.99 9.05
CA VAL A 192 6.37 2.05 8.45
C VAL A 192 7.22 1.50 7.31
N LYS A 193 7.75 0.28 7.44
CA LYS A 193 8.52 -0.37 6.37
C LYS A 193 7.66 -0.74 5.16
N ALA A 194 6.42 -1.19 5.37
CA ALA A 194 5.46 -1.41 4.28
C ALA A 194 5.09 -0.08 3.57
N CYS A 195 4.91 1.01 4.31
CA CYS A 195 4.71 2.35 3.73
C CYS A 195 5.94 2.80 2.92
N GLY A 196 7.15 2.57 3.45
CA GLY A 196 8.41 2.82 2.75
C GLY A 196 8.52 2.02 1.45
N PHE A 197 8.14 0.74 1.46
CA PHE A 197 8.07 -0.09 0.27
C PHE A 197 7.15 0.52 -0.80
N TRP A 198 5.93 0.94 -0.44
CA TRP A 198 4.99 1.54 -1.39
C TRP A 198 5.45 2.90 -1.94
N LEU A 199 6.13 3.71 -1.12
CA LEU A 199 6.78 4.92 -1.59
C LEU A 199 7.85 4.59 -2.64
N LEU A 200 8.75 3.66 -2.33
CA LEU A 200 9.83 3.25 -3.24
C LEU A 200 9.28 2.63 -4.52
N TYR A 201 8.24 1.80 -4.44
CA TYR A 201 7.51 1.27 -5.58
C TYR A 201 6.97 2.41 -6.46
N THR A 202 6.28 3.39 -5.86
CA THR A 202 5.74 4.55 -6.58
C THR A 202 6.83 5.32 -7.32
N LEU A 203 7.94 5.65 -6.63
CA LEU A 203 9.04 6.41 -7.22
C LEU A 203 9.68 5.63 -8.39
N THR A 204 9.93 4.33 -8.19
CA THR A 204 10.51 3.45 -9.21
C THR A 204 9.64 3.37 -10.48
N ARG A 205 8.32 3.39 -10.32
CA ARG A 205 7.35 3.25 -11.42
C ARG A 205 7.08 4.57 -12.13
N HIS A 206 7.09 5.69 -11.42
CA HIS A 206 6.44 6.91 -11.92
C HIS A 206 7.31 8.17 -11.91
N LEU A 207 8.34 8.28 -11.07
CA LEU A 207 9.03 9.57 -10.90
C LEU A 207 9.69 10.04 -12.19
N GLU A 208 10.39 9.17 -12.90
CA GLU A 208 11.11 9.54 -14.12
C GLU A 208 10.18 10.04 -15.24
N SER A 209 9.01 9.42 -15.41
CA SER A 209 8.01 9.89 -16.38
C SER A 209 7.36 11.19 -15.92
N ALA A 210 7.02 11.32 -14.64
CA ALA A 210 6.39 12.51 -14.06
C ALA A 210 7.28 13.75 -14.12
N LEU A 211 8.61 13.58 -14.04
CA LEU A 211 9.59 14.65 -14.24
C LEU A 211 9.51 15.25 -15.65
N ARG A 212 9.20 14.42 -16.66
CA ARG A 212 9.05 14.86 -18.06
C ARG A 212 7.68 15.43 -18.35
N LYS A 213 6.63 14.73 -17.91
CA LYS A 213 5.23 15.11 -18.18
C LYS A 213 4.32 14.55 -17.11
N ASP A 214 3.40 15.37 -16.63
CA ASP A 214 2.33 14.89 -15.77
C ASP A 214 1.24 14.20 -16.59
N LEU A 215 0.72 13.09 -16.09
CA LEU A 215 -0.30 12.29 -16.74
C LEU A 215 -1.46 12.06 -15.78
N ASN A 216 -2.68 12.08 -16.31
CA ASN A 216 -3.86 11.67 -15.57
C ASN A 216 -3.87 10.15 -15.46
N TRP A 217 -4.18 9.66 -14.27
CA TRP A 217 -4.51 8.26 -14.04
C TRP A 217 -5.75 8.21 -13.16
N GLY A 218 -6.91 7.99 -13.79
CA GLY A 218 -8.17 7.97 -13.08
C GLY A 218 -8.55 9.33 -12.47
N THR A 219 -8.68 9.39 -11.15
CA THR A 219 -9.19 10.56 -10.41
C THR A 219 -8.15 11.63 -10.10
N SER A 220 -6.87 11.35 -10.35
CA SER A 220 -5.76 12.25 -10.00
C SER A 220 -4.55 12.09 -10.93
N THR A 221 -3.63 13.06 -10.91
CA THR A 221 -2.41 13.00 -11.71
C THR A 221 -1.31 12.20 -11.03
N ILE A 222 -0.32 11.76 -11.81
CA ILE A 222 0.85 11.06 -11.28
C ILE A 222 1.65 11.97 -10.34
N ARG A 223 1.81 13.27 -10.64
CA ARG A 223 2.51 14.19 -9.74
C ARG A 223 1.80 14.36 -8.41
N GLN A 224 0.46 14.50 -8.41
CA GLN A 224 -0.32 14.57 -7.17
C GLN A 224 -0.05 13.35 -6.27
N ARG A 225 -0.03 12.16 -6.85
CA ARG A 225 0.21 10.89 -6.12
C ARG A 225 1.62 10.80 -5.55
N ILE A 226 2.64 11.21 -6.31
CA ILE A 226 4.03 11.24 -5.83
C ILE A 226 4.16 12.16 -4.62
N LEU A 227 3.66 13.40 -4.74
CA LEU A 227 3.71 14.39 -3.66
C LEU A 227 2.98 13.89 -2.41
N ALA A 228 1.76 13.38 -2.57
CA ALA A 228 0.96 12.90 -1.46
C ALA A 228 1.59 11.69 -0.75
N ARG A 229 2.20 10.74 -1.50
CA ARG A 229 2.85 9.56 -0.91
C ARG A 229 4.17 9.88 -0.22
N LEU A 230 4.91 10.89 -0.69
CA LEU A 230 6.06 11.43 0.04
C LEU A 230 5.60 12.00 1.40
N GLU A 231 4.56 12.82 1.41
CA GLU A 231 4.00 13.39 2.64
C GLU A 231 3.47 12.34 3.60
N ALA A 232 2.73 11.35 3.10
CA ALA A 232 2.20 10.25 3.91
C ALA A 232 3.32 9.44 4.55
N PHE A 233 4.37 9.12 3.79
CA PHE A 233 5.54 8.42 4.34
C PHE A 233 6.29 9.26 5.37
N ILE A 234 6.54 10.55 5.09
CA ILE A 234 7.23 11.46 6.04
C ILE A 234 6.46 11.53 7.36
N THR A 235 5.13 11.71 7.28
CA THR A 235 4.23 11.77 8.44
C THR A 235 4.28 10.47 9.24
N THR A 236 4.11 9.33 8.57
CA THR A 236 4.12 8.00 9.20
C THR A 236 5.48 7.68 9.84
N SER A 237 6.57 8.00 9.14
CA SER A 237 7.92 7.83 9.65
C SER A 237 8.18 8.69 10.89
N GLN A 238 7.64 9.91 10.93
CA GLN A 238 7.74 10.81 12.07
C GLN A 238 6.87 10.35 13.25
N GLU A 239 5.63 9.93 12.99
CA GLU A 239 4.67 9.39 13.96
C GLU A 239 5.31 8.26 14.79
N PHE A 240 5.93 7.28 14.13
CA PHE A 240 6.52 6.11 14.80
C PHE A 240 8.04 6.21 15.03
N ASN A 241 8.62 7.37 14.69
CA ASN A 241 10.05 7.66 14.75
C ASN A 241 10.92 6.53 14.12
N GLN A 242 10.62 6.14 12.89
CA GLN A 242 11.29 5.07 12.14
C GLN A 242 11.85 5.57 10.82
N LEU A 243 12.86 4.88 10.26
CA LEU A 243 13.47 5.20 8.96
C LEU A 243 13.88 6.69 8.77
N PRO A 244 14.68 7.28 9.69
CA PRO A 244 14.99 8.70 9.67
C PRO A 244 15.84 9.15 8.45
N GLY A 245 16.67 8.27 7.90
CA GLY A 245 17.44 8.53 6.68
C GLY A 245 16.53 8.64 5.47
N LEU A 246 15.62 7.67 5.27
CA LEU A 246 14.64 7.75 4.19
C LEU A 246 13.69 8.93 4.37
N ARG A 247 13.28 9.26 5.61
CA ARG A 247 12.45 10.44 5.90
C ARG A 247 13.13 11.73 5.47
N ASN A 248 14.40 11.91 5.82
CA ASN A 248 15.16 13.10 5.47
C ASN A 248 15.26 13.26 3.95
N THR A 249 15.69 12.21 3.25
CA THR A 249 15.78 12.21 1.79
C THR A 249 14.42 12.42 1.11
N SER A 250 13.35 11.84 1.66
CA SER A 250 11.99 12.06 1.16
C SER A 250 11.54 13.51 1.35
N SER A 251 11.95 14.16 2.45
CA SER A 251 11.66 15.57 2.70
C SER A 251 12.37 16.47 1.70
N GLN A 252 13.67 16.24 1.45
CA GLN A 252 14.43 16.95 0.42
C GLN A 252 13.82 16.78 -0.98
N LEU A 253 13.40 15.55 -1.31
CA LEU A 253 12.75 15.26 -2.58
C LEU A 253 11.39 15.96 -2.69
N LEU A 254 10.58 15.94 -1.63
CA LEU A 254 9.29 16.62 -1.59
C LEU A 254 9.46 18.14 -1.82
N ASP A 255 10.40 18.78 -1.12
CA ASP A 255 10.68 20.22 -1.28
C ASP A 255 11.08 20.57 -2.71
N LEU A 256 12.00 19.78 -3.29
CA LEU A 256 12.45 19.93 -4.67
C LEU A 256 11.29 19.78 -5.66
N LEU A 257 10.44 18.76 -5.47
CA LEU A 257 9.32 18.49 -6.38
C LEU A 257 8.21 19.52 -6.22
N ARG A 258 7.88 19.98 -5.01
CA ARG A 258 6.92 21.07 -4.77
C ARG A 258 7.36 22.37 -5.44
N HIS A 259 8.66 22.66 -5.44
CA HIS A 259 9.18 23.82 -6.17
C HIS A 259 9.02 23.66 -7.69
N ARG A 260 9.35 22.48 -8.24
CA ARG A 260 9.25 22.19 -9.68
C ARG A 260 7.81 22.07 -10.19
N TRP A 261 6.90 21.65 -9.32
CA TRP A 261 5.50 21.36 -9.61
C TRP A 261 4.58 22.29 -8.80
N SER A 262 4.91 23.58 -8.79
CA SER A 262 4.22 24.60 -7.98
C SER A 262 2.76 24.83 -8.38
N ASP A 263 2.37 24.36 -9.56
CA ASP A 263 1.01 24.39 -10.11
C ASP A 263 0.20 23.12 -9.79
N VAL A 264 0.83 22.07 -9.22
CA VAL A 264 0.15 20.82 -8.91
C VAL A 264 -0.60 20.94 -7.57
N PRO A 265 -1.93 20.84 -7.56
CA PRO A 265 -2.71 20.92 -6.34
C PRO A 265 -2.53 19.66 -5.49
N ASP A 266 -2.89 19.74 -4.21
CA ASP A 266 -2.88 18.59 -3.33
C ASP A 266 -3.83 17.50 -3.82
N LEU A 267 -3.50 16.24 -3.53
CA LEU A 267 -4.42 15.13 -3.73
C LEU A 267 -5.62 15.32 -2.79
N PRO A 268 -6.86 15.37 -3.30
CA PRO A 268 -8.04 15.63 -2.48
C PRO A 268 -8.40 14.40 -1.64
N LEU A 269 -9.30 14.59 -0.67
CA LEU A 269 -10.01 13.48 -0.04
C LEU A 269 -10.91 12.78 -1.08
N TYR A 270 -11.17 11.49 -0.88
CA TYR A 270 -12.22 10.80 -1.61
C TYR A 270 -13.56 11.57 -1.47
N PRO A 271 -14.40 11.61 -2.53
CA PRO A 271 -15.67 12.34 -2.52
C PRO A 271 -16.53 12.09 -1.27
N ALA A 272 -16.61 10.82 -0.81
CA ALA A 272 -17.39 10.45 0.37
C ALA A 272 -16.92 11.11 1.68
N PHE A 273 -15.68 11.64 1.72
CA PHE A 273 -15.09 12.27 2.90
C PHE A 273 -14.84 13.78 2.73
N GLN A 274 -15.34 14.40 1.66
CA GLN A 274 -15.13 15.84 1.42
C GLN A 274 -16.02 16.72 2.31
N ASP A 275 -17.22 16.24 2.63
CA ASP A 275 -18.12 16.87 3.59
C ASP A 275 -17.99 16.15 4.93
N LEU A 276 -17.27 16.75 5.88
CA LEU A 276 -17.22 16.22 7.25
C LEU A 276 -18.66 16.22 7.82
N PRO A 277 -19.16 15.11 8.38
CA PRO A 277 -20.41 15.14 9.11
C PRO A 277 -20.27 16.14 10.27
N VAL A 278 -21.21 17.09 10.33
CA VAL A 278 -21.34 18.10 11.39
C VAL A 278 -21.63 17.44 12.74
#